data_AF-A0AAN8EHR2-F1
#
_entry.id   AF-A0AAN8EHR2-F1
#
_cell.length_a   1.000
_cell.length_b   1.000
_cell.length_c   1.000
_cell.angle_alpha   90.00
_cell.angle_beta   90.00
_cell.angle_gamma   90.00
#
_symmetry.space_group_name_H-M   'P 1'
#
loop_
_entity.id
_entity.type
_entity.pdbx_description
1 polymer ?
#
loop_
_entity_poly.entity_id
_entity_poly.type
_entity_poly.pdbx_seq_one_letter_code
_entity_poly.pdbx_strand_id
1 'polypeptide(L)'
;MGLASTSPVPAISSMSQLIHPEVFHPQAPREGKILGVKDELLERKSDVLKVPMHQSKSITPPPKYDVQHQATCFFLNLFSFQASKKYGIPILDFLPDMLNHSAQHTAIYAASKAVSRVTLADRYSGKDIRLQTGHDYAKALKSVSHTMSNESEAIKDETVTAVWLLGLYEAVNSVLSHGRSSNTSREFDEEWKAHIAHMRGAMRLLRLRGDKQFENPRSEKIFRIFKAAIQMRLFVLNSVTSSDFDYLEVDIYKDENEFVPSHTANIATAFFHKVARHLEATKYALQKFGLQPHSRDLAVELDQLLYEGECLDAGMLRWSKQEPGWDMMQVQGNVRGTMWALYPFHAQYYFYSFWVFLYWLRFLIARIKLYETLIEIEKAKRRSVSNSGMEPNKPPHWDARIESFTRVIQRTANDLIGLTAYALGDVSNTGHFLSAPSGCNPGGGWNEVNVVAAMQLVIPLKVLQRSPYCLPEQKGAIDLAITHIADGFRRQPIVPEFVR
;
A
#
# COMPACT_ATOMS: atom_id res chain seq x y z
N MET A 1 -16.17 -20.09 -58.64
CA MET A 1 -16.02 -20.40 -57.20
C MET A 1 -15.77 -19.07 -56.50
N GLY A 2 -16.64 -18.45 -55.72
CA GLY A 2 -17.83 -18.89 -55.00
C GLY A 2 -17.84 -18.06 -53.71
N LEU A 3 -18.57 -16.95 -53.73
CA LEU A 3 -18.73 -15.93 -52.69
C LEU A 3 -19.39 -16.49 -51.41
N ALA A 4 -18.98 -15.98 -50.25
CA ALA A 4 -19.79 -15.75 -49.03
C ALA A 4 -18.89 -15.13 -47.95
N SER A 5 -19.29 -14.25 -47.05
CA SER A 5 -20.50 -13.45 -46.88
C SER A 5 -20.17 -12.48 -45.73
N THR A 6 -20.26 -11.18 -45.99
CA THR A 6 -20.29 -10.14 -44.96
C THR A 6 -21.71 -10.01 -44.42
N SER A 7 -21.86 -9.83 -43.11
CA SER A 7 -23.10 -9.40 -42.47
C SER A 7 -22.77 -8.45 -41.31
N PRO A 8 -23.23 -7.20 -41.36
CA PRO A 8 -23.12 -6.22 -40.28
C PRO A 8 -24.50 -5.87 -39.69
N VAL A 9 -24.64 -5.75 -38.36
CA VAL A 9 -25.85 -5.20 -37.70
C VAL A 9 -25.49 -4.76 -36.25
N PRO A 10 -26.13 -3.75 -35.63
CA PRO A 10 -26.40 -2.38 -36.10
C PRO A 10 -26.01 -1.30 -35.06
N ALA A 11 -26.00 -0.04 -35.50
CA ALA A 11 -26.11 1.12 -34.62
C ALA A 11 -27.58 1.30 -34.17
N ILE A 12 -27.82 1.56 -32.88
CA ILE A 12 -29.09 2.09 -32.39
C ILE A 12 -28.83 3.45 -31.74
N SER A 13 -29.42 4.46 -32.36
CA SER A 13 -29.50 5.84 -31.92
C SER A 13 -30.71 6.02 -31.00
N SER A 14 -30.54 6.87 -29.98
CA SER A 14 -31.57 7.75 -29.40
C SER A 14 -32.88 7.14 -28.88
N MET A 15 -32.99 7.04 -27.56
CA MET A 15 -34.23 7.45 -26.87
C MET A 15 -33.88 8.15 -25.56
N SER A 16 -33.89 9.47 -25.63
CA SER A 16 -34.13 10.37 -24.51
C SER A 16 -35.60 10.29 -24.13
N GLN A 17 -35.91 10.05 -22.85
CA GLN A 17 -36.84 10.85 -22.04
C GLN A 17 -37.30 10.13 -20.76
N LEU A 18 -37.37 10.94 -19.71
CA LEU A 18 -38.19 10.83 -18.49
C LEU A 18 -37.71 9.86 -17.40
N ILE A 19 -37.20 10.42 -16.31
CA ILE A 19 -37.82 10.37 -14.97
C ILE A 19 -37.23 11.51 -14.12
N HIS A 20 -38.12 12.32 -13.55
CA HIS A 20 -37.84 13.45 -12.65
C HIS A 20 -37.38 12.98 -11.25
N PRO A 21 -36.71 13.86 -10.47
CA PRO A 21 -36.22 13.56 -9.14
C PRO A 21 -37.31 13.76 -8.08
N GLU A 22 -37.64 12.71 -7.31
CA GLU A 22 -38.48 12.87 -6.11
C GLU A 22 -37.62 13.15 -4.88
N VAL A 23 -37.84 14.36 -4.36
CA VAL A 23 -37.40 14.88 -3.07
C VAL A 23 -38.30 14.27 -1.98
N PHE A 24 -37.72 13.60 -0.98
CA PHE A 24 -38.47 13.12 0.19
C PHE A 24 -37.84 13.54 1.52
N HIS A 25 -38.48 14.53 2.15
CA HIS A 25 -38.50 14.85 3.59
C HIS A 25 -39.77 15.73 3.80
N PRO A 26 -40.31 15.89 5.02
CA PRO A 26 -40.15 15.17 6.31
C PRO A 26 -41.52 14.88 6.99
N GLN A 27 -41.56 14.32 8.22
CA GLN A 27 -42.31 14.90 9.36
C GLN A 27 -42.28 14.05 10.65
N ALA A 28 -42.17 14.76 11.78
CA ALA A 28 -42.19 14.28 13.15
C ALA A 28 -43.63 14.09 13.71
N PRO A 29 -43.85 13.31 14.78
CA PRO A 29 -45.12 13.31 15.49
C PRO A 29 -45.11 14.29 16.68
N ARG A 30 -46.22 15.03 16.80
CA ARG A 30 -46.56 16.01 17.83
C ARG A 30 -47.08 15.37 19.12
N GLU A 31 -46.89 16.08 20.23
CA GLU A 31 -47.51 15.87 21.53
C GLU A 31 -49.04 16.12 21.53
N GLY A 32 -49.76 15.42 22.42
CA GLY A 32 -51.19 15.65 22.71
C GLY A 32 -51.74 14.83 23.89
N LYS A 33 -51.80 15.49 25.05
CA LYS A 33 -52.60 15.26 26.30
C LYS A 33 -54.10 14.91 26.01
N ILE A 34 -54.98 14.29 26.83
CA ILE A 34 -55.19 14.24 28.31
C ILE A 34 -56.44 13.37 28.69
N LEU A 35 -56.47 12.83 29.93
CA LEU A 35 -57.57 12.51 30.91
C LEU A 35 -58.69 11.44 30.72
N GLY A 36 -58.88 10.69 31.83
CA GLY A 36 -60.14 10.09 32.33
C GLY A 36 -60.05 8.56 32.49
N VAL A 37 -60.38 7.86 33.58
CA VAL A 37 -61.10 8.10 34.84
C VAL A 37 -60.63 7.02 35.83
N LYS A 38 -60.73 7.32 37.13
CA LYS A 38 -60.32 6.53 38.29
C LYS A 38 -61.29 5.39 38.68
N ASP A 39 -60.72 4.47 39.46
CA ASP A 39 -61.26 3.71 40.60
C ASP A 39 -62.02 2.38 40.42
N GLU A 40 -61.54 1.44 41.26
CA GLU A 40 -62.21 0.31 41.90
C GLU A 40 -62.61 -0.92 41.06
N LEU A 41 -61.81 -1.99 41.20
CA LEU A 41 -62.34 -3.29 41.62
C LEU A 41 -61.23 -4.18 42.21
N LEU A 42 -61.55 -4.64 43.42
CA LEU A 42 -60.75 -5.36 44.39
C LEU A 42 -60.34 -6.78 43.97
N GLU A 43 -59.14 -7.14 44.43
CA GLU A 43 -58.73 -8.41 45.02
C GLU A 43 -59.32 -9.73 44.49
N ARG A 44 -58.47 -10.49 43.78
CA ARG A 44 -58.35 -11.93 44.02
C ARG A 44 -56.87 -12.33 44.08
N LYS A 45 -56.43 -12.72 45.28
CA LYS A 45 -55.17 -13.43 45.50
C LYS A 45 -55.27 -14.85 44.91
N SER A 46 -54.25 -15.25 44.17
CA SER A 46 -53.91 -16.67 43.97
C SER A 46 -52.40 -16.80 43.92
N ASP A 47 -51.90 -17.67 44.80
CA ASP A 47 -50.49 -17.91 45.11
C ASP A 47 -49.62 -18.22 43.89
N VAL A 48 -48.55 -17.43 43.71
CA VAL A 48 -47.45 -17.75 42.81
C VAL A 48 -46.22 -18.08 43.65
N LEU A 49 -45.72 -19.29 43.46
CA LEU A 49 -44.46 -19.81 43.99
C LEU A 49 -43.33 -18.78 43.90
N LYS A 50 -42.75 -18.41 45.04
CA LYS A 50 -41.49 -17.64 45.11
C LYS A 50 -40.35 -18.53 44.64
N VAL A 51 -39.98 -18.43 43.36
CA VAL A 51 -38.67 -18.88 42.89
C VAL A 51 -37.62 -17.95 43.50
N PRO A 52 -36.53 -18.45 44.11
CA PRO A 52 -35.49 -17.58 44.65
C PRO A 52 -34.88 -16.80 43.51
N MET A 53 -35.01 -15.49 43.56
CA MET A 53 -34.36 -14.56 42.66
C MET A 53 -32.85 -14.73 42.87
N HIS A 54 -32.19 -15.48 41.98
CA HIS A 54 -30.73 -15.47 41.92
C HIS A 54 -30.33 -14.01 41.73
N GLN A 55 -29.73 -13.42 42.77
CA GLN A 55 -29.05 -12.15 42.66
C GLN A 55 -27.98 -12.33 41.59
N SER A 56 -28.28 -11.86 40.38
CA SER A 56 -27.28 -11.63 39.35
C SER A 56 -26.24 -10.71 39.96
N LYS A 57 -25.09 -11.28 40.33
CA LYS A 57 -23.92 -10.51 40.74
C LYS A 57 -23.48 -9.71 39.53
N SER A 58 -24.04 -8.51 39.40
CA SER A 58 -23.60 -7.54 38.42
C SER A 58 -22.13 -7.23 38.69
N ILE A 59 -21.24 -7.63 37.78
CA ILE A 59 -19.81 -7.31 37.86
C ILE A 59 -19.69 -5.80 37.60
N THR A 60 -19.67 -5.03 38.67
CA THR A 60 -19.41 -3.59 38.64
C THR A 60 -18.06 -3.29 39.30
N PRO A 61 -17.16 -2.55 38.63
CA PRO A 61 -17.34 -1.94 37.32
C PRO A 61 -17.29 -2.98 36.18
N PRO A 62 -17.90 -2.67 35.02
CA PRO A 62 -17.74 -3.50 33.83
C PRO A 62 -16.24 -3.69 33.53
N PRO A 63 -15.82 -4.84 32.97
CA PRO A 63 -14.43 -5.07 32.61
C PRO A 63 -13.91 -3.89 31.78
N LYS A 64 -12.89 -3.19 32.29
CA LYS A 64 -12.19 -2.19 31.50
C LYS A 64 -11.33 -2.93 30.49
N TYR A 65 -11.73 -2.89 29.22
CA TYR A 65 -10.91 -3.41 28.14
C TYR A 65 -9.60 -2.62 28.08
N ASP A 66 -8.47 -3.33 28.19
CA ASP A 66 -7.18 -2.73 27.89
C ASP A 66 -7.08 -2.54 26.37
N VAL A 67 -7.46 -1.34 25.92
CA VAL A 67 -7.39 -0.91 24.52
C VAL A 67 -5.98 -1.11 23.96
N GLN A 68 -4.94 -0.95 24.77
CA GLN A 68 -3.58 -1.16 24.29
C GLN A 68 -3.32 -2.64 24.01
N HIS A 69 -3.67 -3.52 24.94
CA HIS A 69 -3.51 -4.95 24.74
C HIS A 69 -4.30 -5.42 23.51
N GLN A 70 -5.56 -4.97 23.39
CA GLN A 70 -6.41 -5.27 22.23
C GLN A 70 -5.81 -4.77 20.92
N ALA A 71 -5.27 -3.55 20.90
CA ALA A 71 -4.58 -3.00 19.75
C ALA A 71 -3.35 -3.82 19.36
N THR A 72 -2.53 -4.22 20.34
CA THR A 72 -1.34 -5.05 20.09
C THR A 72 -1.74 -6.42 19.54
N CYS A 73 -2.71 -7.10 20.13
CA CYS A 73 -3.21 -8.38 19.63
C CYS A 73 -3.76 -8.26 18.21
N PHE A 74 -4.54 -7.21 17.93
CA PHE A 74 -5.08 -6.94 16.60
C PHE A 74 -3.95 -6.72 15.58
N PHE A 75 -2.97 -5.89 15.89
CA PHE A 75 -1.83 -5.63 15.02
C PHE A 75 -1.00 -6.89 14.73
N LEU A 76 -0.65 -7.67 15.76
CA LEU A 76 0.09 -8.92 15.59
C LEU A 76 -0.72 -9.94 14.77
N ASN A 77 -2.04 -10.01 14.96
CA ASN A 77 -2.90 -10.85 14.13
C ASN A 77 -2.79 -10.46 12.65
N LEU A 78 -2.92 -9.18 12.31
CA LEU A 78 -2.88 -8.73 10.91
C LEU A 78 -1.50 -8.88 10.26
N PHE A 79 -0.43 -8.48 10.95
CA PHE A 79 0.89 -8.35 10.35
C PHE A 79 1.82 -9.56 10.59
N SER A 80 1.59 -10.36 11.63
CA SER A 80 2.41 -11.54 11.95
C SER A 80 1.72 -12.86 11.61
N PHE A 81 0.43 -13.01 11.95
CA PHE A 81 -0.27 -14.30 11.84
C PHE A 81 -1.06 -14.48 10.53
N GLN A 82 -1.95 -13.54 10.18
CA GLN A 82 -2.79 -13.64 8.99
C GLN A 82 -1.97 -13.66 7.70
N ALA A 83 -0.93 -12.82 7.61
CA ALA A 83 -0.01 -12.79 6.48
C ALA A 83 0.64 -14.18 6.25
N SER A 84 1.03 -14.84 7.34
CA SER A 84 1.58 -16.20 7.33
C SER A 84 0.54 -17.22 6.87
N LYS A 85 -0.68 -17.16 7.41
CA LYS A 85 -1.76 -18.12 7.11
C LYS A 85 -2.20 -18.07 5.65
N LYS A 86 -2.39 -16.88 5.08
CA LYS A 86 -2.96 -16.74 3.74
C LYS A 86 -1.96 -16.98 2.60
N TYR A 87 -0.68 -16.68 2.81
CA TYR A 87 0.31 -16.68 1.73
C TYR A 87 1.56 -17.52 2.05
N GLY A 88 1.60 -18.16 3.22
CA GLY A 88 2.75 -18.94 3.67
C GLY A 88 3.96 -18.09 4.03
N ILE A 89 3.77 -16.78 4.30
CA ILE A 89 4.89 -15.85 4.48
C ILE A 89 4.82 -15.13 5.82
N PRO A 90 5.68 -15.52 6.75
CA PRO A 90 5.82 -14.83 8.01
C PRO A 90 6.75 -13.61 7.89
N ILE A 91 6.17 -12.44 7.61
CA ILE A 91 6.94 -11.18 7.41
C ILE A 91 7.40 -10.59 8.75
N LEU A 92 6.54 -10.59 9.78
CA LEU A 92 6.85 -10.11 11.14
C LEU A 92 6.57 -11.17 12.21
N ASP A 93 6.77 -12.45 11.91
CA ASP A 93 6.60 -13.56 12.87
C ASP A 93 7.59 -13.54 14.03
N PHE A 94 8.73 -12.89 13.87
CA PHE A 94 9.69 -12.68 14.95
C PHE A 94 9.21 -11.66 15.98
N LEU A 95 8.23 -10.81 15.63
CA LEU A 95 7.82 -9.70 16.48
C LEU A 95 7.10 -10.14 17.78
N PRO A 96 6.17 -11.11 17.78
CA PRO A 96 5.61 -11.64 19.03
C PRO A 96 6.68 -12.12 20.01
N ASP A 97 7.65 -12.91 19.52
CA ASP A 97 8.76 -13.42 20.35
C ASP A 97 9.66 -12.28 20.86
N MET A 98 10.00 -11.34 19.99
CA MET A 98 10.80 -10.16 20.34
C MET A 98 10.12 -9.33 21.43
N LEU A 99 8.80 -9.12 21.33
CA LEU A 99 8.03 -8.38 22.34
C LEU A 99 7.91 -9.13 23.66
N ASN A 100 7.81 -10.46 23.64
CA ASN A 100 7.73 -11.27 24.85
C ASN A 100 9.02 -11.23 25.67
N HIS A 101 10.18 -11.10 24.99
CA HIS A 101 11.50 -11.04 25.63
C HIS A 101 12.00 -9.61 25.88
N SER A 102 11.29 -8.59 25.39
CA SER A 102 11.66 -7.19 25.58
C SER A 102 11.01 -6.59 26.83
N ALA A 103 11.77 -5.80 27.59
CA ALA A 103 11.21 -5.05 28.69
C ALA A 103 10.24 -3.95 28.19
N GLN A 104 9.20 -3.64 28.96
CA GLN A 104 8.13 -2.70 28.54
C GLN A 104 8.61 -1.25 28.30
N HIS A 105 9.78 -0.88 28.80
CA HIS A 105 10.37 0.44 28.63
C HIS A 105 11.28 0.55 27.39
N THR A 106 11.45 -0.53 26.64
CA THR A 106 12.29 -0.56 25.44
C THR A 106 11.66 0.19 24.27
N ALA A 107 12.51 0.63 23.33
CA ALA A 107 12.09 1.32 22.12
C ALA A 107 11.14 0.46 21.25
N ILE A 108 11.38 -0.85 21.16
CA ILE A 108 10.53 -1.77 20.40
C ILE A 108 9.12 -1.88 20.97
N TYR A 109 8.99 -1.91 22.30
CA TYR A 109 7.68 -1.95 22.95
C TYR A 109 6.92 -0.64 22.72
N ALA A 110 7.60 0.51 22.85
CA ALA A 110 6.99 1.82 22.60
C ALA A 110 6.55 1.99 21.14
N ALA A 111 7.38 1.61 20.16
CA ALA A 111 7.05 1.68 18.74
C ALA A 111 5.90 0.72 18.37
N SER A 112 5.94 -0.52 18.88
CA SER A 112 4.86 -1.50 18.70
C SER A 112 3.55 -1.00 19.26
N LYS A 113 3.58 -0.36 20.44
CA LYS A 113 2.41 0.27 21.05
C LYS A 113 1.79 1.34 20.15
N ALA A 114 2.62 2.23 19.60
CA ALA A 114 2.17 3.31 18.71
C ALA A 114 1.52 2.77 17.43
N VAL A 115 2.20 1.89 16.70
CA VAL A 115 1.68 1.33 15.44
C VAL A 115 0.44 0.48 15.65
N SER A 116 0.38 -0.26 16.76
CA SER A 116 -0.78 -1.05 17.12
C SER A 116 -2.01 -0.17 17.36
N ARG A 117 -1.84 0.91 18.13
CA ARG A 117 -2.95 1.82 18.44
C ARG A 117 -3.46 2.54 17.20
N VAL A 118 -2.58 2.99 16.29
CA VAL A 118 -3.05 3.65 15.05
C VAL A 118 -3.77 2.66 14.14
N THR A 119 -3.34 1.40 14.09
CA THR A 119 -3.99 0.33 13.33
C THR A 119 -5.42 0.09 13.81
N LEU A 120 -5.70 0.26 15.11
CA LEU A 120 -7.03 0.09 15.70
C LEU A 120 -7.82 1.41 15.85
N ALA A 121 -7.21 2.58 15.61
CA ALA A 121 -7.77 3.88 16.01
C ALA A 121 -9.16 4.18 15.39
N ASP A 122 -9.41 3.72 14.17
CA ASP A 122 -10.68 3.92 13.46
C ASP A 122 -11.82 3.02 13.95
N ARG A 123 -11.53 2.03 14.81
CA ARG A 123 -12.54 1.10 15.35
C ARG A 123 -13.26 1.65 16.57
N TYR A 124 -12.78 2.75 17.13
CA TYR A 124 -13.43 3.39 18.26
C TYR A 124 -13.96 4.76 17.84
N SER A 125 -15.20 5.03 18.21
CA SER A 125 -15.84 6.33 18.07
C SER A 125 -15.30 7.30 19.13
N GLY A 126 -14.08 7.82 18.96
CA GLY A 126 -13.51 8.77 19.91
C GLY A 126 -12.29 9.51 19.37
N LYS A 127 -12.34 10.86 19.41
CA LYS A 127 -11.18 11.72 19.10
C LYS A 127 -9.98 11.41 20.00
N ASP A 128 -10.25 10.92 21.21
CA ASP A 128 -9.23 10.61 22.22
C ASP A 128 -8.23 9.53 21.77
N ILE A 129 -8.67 8.52 20.99
CA ILE A 129 -7.77 7.44 20.59
C ILE A 129 -6.74 7.94 19.56
N ARG A 130 -7.16 8.76 18.59
CA ARG A 130 -6.25 9.39 17.62
C ARG A 130 -5.30 10.41 18.27
N LEU A 131 -5.72 11.08 19.35
CA LEU A 131 -4.80 11.92 20.13
C LEU A 131 -3.78 11.06 20.89
N GLN A 132 -4.23 9.95 21.48
CA GLN A 132 -3.37 9.00 22.18
C GLN A 132 -2.36 8.31 21.25
N THR A 133 -2.71 8.05 19.97
CA THR A 133 -1.74 7.51 19.00
C THR A 133 -0.58 8.48 18.77
N GLY A 134 -0.86 9.79 18.67
CA GLY A 134 0.18 10.81 18.55
C GLY A 134 1.09 10.86 19.79
N HIS A 135 0.52 10.72 20.98
CA HIS A 135 1.30 10.67 22.22
C HIS A 135 2.20 9.42 22.31
N ASP A 136 1.65 8.24 21.98
CA ASP A 136 2.42 6.99 21.96
C ASP A 136 3.54 7.04 20.91
N TYR A 137 3.26 7.63 19.74
CA TYR A 137 4.27 7.85 18.70
C TYR A 137 5.39 8.79 19.16
N ALA A 138 5.05 9.91 19.81
CA ALA A 138 6.05 10.83 20.38
C ALA A 138 6.89 10.17 21.48
N LYS A 139 6.29 9.32 22.32
CA LYS A 139 7.02 8.53 23.33
C LYS A 139 7.98 7.53 22.67
N ALA A 140 7.52 6.85 21.61
CA ALA A 140 8.34 5.91 20.86
C ALA A 140 9.52 6.61 20.18
N LEU A 141 9.33 7.79 19.59
CA LEU A 141 10.41 8.60 19.03
C LEU A 141 11.48 8.93 20.08
N LYS A 142 11.08 9.43 21.25
CA LYS A 142 12.02 9.72 22.35
C LYS A 142 12.79 8.48 22.79
N SER A 143 12.11 7.34 22.91
CA SER A 143 12.73 6.09 23.30
C SER A 143 13.74 5.60 22.26
N VAL A 144 13.38 5.62 20.98
CA VAL A 144 14.28 5.25 19.87
C VAL A 144 15.48 6.18 19.83
N SER A 145 15.30 7.50 19.92
CA SER A 145 16.41 8.45 19.93
C SER A 145 17.36 8.23 21.10
N HIS A 146 16.83 7.93 22.29
CA HIS A 146 17.65 7.58 23.45
C HIS A 146 18.44 6.28 23.23
N THR A 147 17.78 5.21 22.76
CA THR A 147 18.43 3.93 22.46
C THR A 147 19.51 4.08 21.38
N MET A 148 19.25 4.84 20.32
CA MET A 148 20.21 5.11 19.24
C MET A 148 21.42 5.94 19.69
N SER A 149 21.35 6.61 20.85
CA SER A 149 22.49 7.37 21.40
C SER A 149 23.57 6.44 21.97
N ASN A 150 23.27 5.15 22.17
CA ASN A 150 24.23 4.13 22.55
C ASN A 150 24.50 3.21 21.35
N GLU A 151 25.74 3.17 20.88
CA GLU A 151 26.14 2.41 19.69
C GLU A 151 25.82 0.91 19.80
N SER A 152 26.09 0.30 20.97
CA SER A 152 25.83 -1.12 21.21
C SER A 152 24.33 -1.48 21.21
N GLU A 153 23.48 -0.53 21.58
CA GLU A 153 22.02 -0.69 21.55
C GLU A 153 21.45 -0.35 20.17
N ALA A 154 22.06 0.58 19.45
CA ALA A 154 21.61 1.05 18.14
C ALA A 154 21.57 -0.08 17.09
N ILE A 155 22.52 -1.00 17.16
CA ILE A 155 22.68 -2.10 16.19
C ILE A 155 21.85 -3.35 16.51
N LYS A 156 21.08 -3.37 17.60
CA LYS A 156 20.24 -4.51 17.98
C LYS A 156 19.05 -4.68 17.04
N ASP A 157 18.56 -5.91 16.92
CA ASP A 157 17.36 -6.28 16.15
C ASP A 157 16.14 -5.47 16.61
N GLU A 158 15.99 -5.30 17.92
CA GLU A 158 14.92 -4.53 18.55
C GLU A 158 14.91 -3.08 18.08
N THR A 159 16.09 -2.44 18.00
CA THR A 159 16.20 -1.03 17.62
C THR A 159 15.87 -0.81 16.16
N VAL A 160 16.42 -1.64 15.28
CA VAL A 160 16.12 -1.59 13.83
C VAL A 160 14.63 -1.84 13.59
N THR A 161 14.05 -2.82 14.29
CA THR A 161 12.61 -3.14 14.21
C THR A 161 11.76 -1.99 14.74
N ALA A 162 12.16 -1.34 15.84
CA ALA A 162 11.45 -0.18 16.38
C ALA A 162 11.39 0.97 15.35
N VAL A 163 12.52 1.29 14.71
CA VAL A 163 12.59 2.34 13.68
C VAL A 163 11.71 1.98 12.47
N TRP A 164 11.74 0.71 12.04
CA TRP A 164 10.87 0.24 10.96
C TRP A 164 9.38 0.35 11.31
N LEU A 165 8.98 0.00 12.55
CA LEU A 165 7.59 0.12 13.02
C LEU A 165 7.10 1.57 13.08
N LEU A 166 7.98 2.53 13.39
CA LEU A 166 7.65 3.96 13.26
C LEU A 166 7.39 4.37 11.81
N GLY A 167 8.15 3.81 10.87
CA GLY A 167 7.86 3.95 9.45
C GLY A 167 6.52 3.33 9.05
N LEU A 168 6.20 2.14 9.59
CA LEU A 168 4.91 1.49 9.35
C LEU A 168 3.74 2.30 9.96
N TYR A 169 3.92 2.90 11.14
CA TYR A 169 2.95 3.82 11.73
C TYR A 169 2.56 4.93 10.75
N GLU A 170 3.54 5.60 10.14
CA GLU A 170 3.28 6.69 9.19
C GLU A 170 2.51 6.20 7.95
N ALA A 171 2.88 5.01 7.44
CA ALA A 171 2.19 4.42 6.30
C ALA A 171 0.73 4.05 6.62
N VAL A 172 0.48 3.40 7.76
CA VAL A 172 -0.88 3.06 8.20
C VAL A 172 -1.70 4.32 8.45
N ASN A 173 -1.10 5.35 9.07
CA ASN A 173 -1.77 6.61 9.32
C ASN A 173 -2.16 7.34 8.01
N SER A 174 -1.30 7.31 6.99
CA SER A 174 -1.61 7.87 5.65
C SER A 174 -2.79 7.17 4.99
N VAL A 175 -2.86 5.82 5.07
CA VAL A 175 -3.97 5.03 4.53
C VAL A 175 -5.28 5.33 5.26
N LEU A 176 -5.28 5.25 6.60
CA LEU A 176 -6.49 5.42 7.39
C LEU A 176 -7.03 6.85 7.36
N SER A 177 -6.19 7.83 7.04
CA SER A 177 -6.56 9.24 6.90
C SER A 177 -6.86 9.65 5.45
N HIS A 178 -6.77 8.73 4.49
CA HIS A 178 -7.15 8.98 3.10
C HIS A 178 -8.62 9.43 3.00
N GLY A 179 -8.88 10.46 2.19
CA GLY A 179 -10.19 11.08 2.05
C GLY A 179 -10.66 11.94 3.24
N ARG A 180 -9.89 12.05 4.33
CA ARG A 180 -10.29 12.78 5.55
C ARG A 180 -9.50 14.06 5.83
N SER A 181 -8.43 14.31 5.08
CA SER A 181 -7.65 15.55 5.22
C SER A 181 -8.47 16.76 4.77
N SER A 182 -8.52 17.81 5.60
CA SER A 182 -9.05 19.11 5.18
C SER A 182 -8.26 19.66 4.00
N ASN A 183 -8.86 20.56 3.22
CA ASN A 183 -8.34 21.22 2.00
C ASN A 183 -6.96 21.93 2.11
N THR A 184 -6.17 21.71 3.16
CA THR A 184 -4.75 22.05 3.16
C THR A 184 -4.01 20.99 2.35
N SER A 185 -3.76 21.31 1.08
CA SER A 185 -2.93 20.52 0.18
C SER A 185 -1.54 20.35 0.76
N ARG A 186 -1.32 19.31 1.57
CA ARG A 186 0.05 18.91 1.94
C ARG A 186 0.73 18.46 0.67
N GLU A 187 1.82 19.14 0.32
CA GLU A 187 2.71 18.70 -0.77
C GLU A 187 3.12 17.24 -0.53
N PHE A 188 3.35 16.51 -1.62
CA PHE A 188 3.71 15.07 -1.56
C PHE A 188 4.88 14.81 -0.59
N ASP A 189 5.89 15.67 -0.66
CA ASP A 189 7.08 15.59 0.19
C ASP A 189 6.72 15.71 1.67
N GLU A 190 5.72 16.51 2.03
CA GLU A 190 5.27 16.70 3.40
C GLU A 190 4.34 15.58 3.93
N GLU A 191 3.68 14.81 3.06
CA GLU A 191 2.91 13.61 3.46
C GLU A 191 3.85 12.48 3.88
N TRP A 192 4.92 12.24 3.12
CA TRP A 192 5.80 11.09 3.29
C TRP A 192 7.15 11.39 3.95
N LYS A 193 7.44 12.65 4.30
CA LYS A 193 8.71 13.09 4.91
C LYS A 193 9.14 12.24 6.11
N ALA A 194 8.23 12.06 7.06
CA ALA A 194 8.50 11.30 8.29
C ALA A 194 8.72 9.82 7.99
N HIS A 195 7.91 9.24 7.10
CA HIS A 195 8.07 7.87 6.65
C HIS A 195 9.45 7.65 5.99
N ILE A 196 9.85 8.54 5.08
CA ILE A 196 11.16 8.49 4.41
C ILE A 196 12.30 8.61 5.42
N ALA A 197 12.18 9.48 6.43
CA ALA A 197 13.18 9.61 7.48
C ALA A 197 13.38 8.30 8.26
N HIS A 198 12.30 7.60 8.62
CA HIS A 198 12.38 6.28 9.26
C HIS A 198 12.98 5.22 8.35
N MET A 199 12.61 5.20 7.07
CA MET A 199 13.18 4.26 6.09
C MET A 199 14.70 4.46 5.93
N ARG A 200 15.17 5.71 5.82
CA ARG A 200 16.61 6.03 5.78
C ARG A 200 17.31 5.67 7.09
N GLY A 201 16.68 5.95 8.23
CA GLY A 201 17.20 5.60 9.56
C GLY A 201 17.39 4.08 9.71
N ALA A 202 16.34 3.31 9.42
CA ALA A 202 16.38 1.85 9.44
C ALA A 202 17.47 1.30 8.50
N MET A 203 17.60 1.87 7.29
CA MET A 203 18.64 1.46 6.36
C MET A 203 20.05 1.71 6.90
N ARG A 204 20.30 2.87 7.50
CA ARG A 204 21.59 3.18 8.13
C ARG A 204 21.90 2.20 9.26
N LEU A 205 20.92 1.81 10.06
CA LEU A 205 21.11 0.80 11.11
C LEU A 205 21.43 -0.59 10.53
N LEU A 206 20.74 -1.02 9.47
CA LEU A 206 21.07 -2.27 8.77
C LEU A 206 22.51 -2.28 8.25
N ARG A 207 23.00 -1.15 7.75
CA ARG A 207 24.40 -1.00 7.32
C ARG A 207 25.38 -1.08 8.48
N LEU A 208 25.11 -0.35 9.57
CA LEU A 208 25.99 -0.33 10.76
C LEU A 208 26.17 -1.71 11.38
N ARG A 209 25.20 -2.61 11.23
CA ARG A 209 25.28 -3.99 11.71
C ARG A 209 26.29 -4.85 10.95
N GLY A 210 26.58 -4.53 9.70
CA GLY A 210 27.52 -5.27 8.85
C GLY A 210 27.18 -6.75 8.71
N ASP A 211 28.18 -7.59 8.42
CA ASP A 211 27.99 -9.01 8.09
C ASP A 211 27.57 -9.87 9.29
N LYS A 212 27.78 -9.38 10.52
CA LYS A 212 27.42 -10.12 11.74
C LYS A 212 25.92 -10.45 11.81
N GLN A 213 25.08 -9.69 11.11
CA GLN A 213 23.65 -9.98 11.07
C GLN A 213 23.30 -11.28 10.33
N PHE A 214 24.20 -11.84 9.51
CA PHE A 214 24.01 -13.15 8.84
C PHE A 214 24.43 -14.34 9.70
N GLU A 215 25.08 -14.10 10.84
CA GLU A 215 25.42 -15.16 11.81
C GLU A 215 24.21 -15.60 12.64
N ASN A 216 23.12 -14.82 12.64
CA ASN A 216 21.90 -15.10 13.37
C ASN A 216 20.68 -15.15 12.41
N PRO A 217 19.92 -16.26 12.38
CA PRO A 217 18.78 -16.41 11.46
C PRO A 217 17.69 -15.32 11.57
N ARG A 218 17.43 -14.80 12.78
CA ARG A 218 16.45 -13.71 12.98
C ARG A 218 16.95 -12.41 12.37
N SER A 219 18.20 -12.08 12.67
CA SER A 219 18.89 -10.89 12.16
C SER A 219 18.98 -10.89 10.64
N GLU A 220 19.33 -12.03 10.05
CA GLU A 220 19.34 -12.22 8.59
C GLU A 220 17.95 -11.98 7.99
N LYS A 221 16.92 -12.57 8.59
CA LYS A 221 15.53 -12.40 8.14
C LYS A 221 15.10 -10.94 8.20
N ILE A 222 15.40 -10.24 9.29
CA ILE A 222 15.14 -8.79 9.45
C ILE A 222 15.83 -8.01 8.33
N PHE A 223 17.11 -8.29 8.08
CA PHE A 223 17.87 -7.65 7.00
C PHE A 223 17.19 -7.85 5.64
N ARG A 224 16.90 -9.10 5.25
CA ARG A 224 16.28 -9.41 3.96
C ARG A 224 14.96 -8.64 3.81
N ILE A 225 14.04 -8.78 4.77
CA ILE A 225 12.68 -8.18 4.77
C ILE A 225 12.76 -6.65 4.70
N PHE A 226 13.52 -6.03 5.59
CA PHE A 226 13.55 -4.58 5.67
C PHE A 226 14.31 -3.95 4.52
N LYS A 227 15.42 -4.54 4.06
CA LYS A 227 16.14 -4.05 2.87
C LYS A 227 15.21 -3.96 1.68
N ALA A 228 14.53 -5.06 1.34
CA ALA A 228 13.60 -5.11 0.22
C ALA A 228 12.44 -4.12 0.34
N ALA A 229 11.87 -3.99 1.54
CA ALA A 229 10.77 -3.07 1.81
C ALA A 229 11.21 -1.60 1.73
N ILE A 230 12.38 -1.27 2.26
CA ILE A 230 12.94 0.09 2.28
C ILE A 230 13.35 0.52 0.87
N GLN A 231 14.08 -0.33 0.13
CA GLN A 231 14.51 -0.06 -1.25
C GLN A 231 13.33 0.32 -2.14
N MET A 232 12.24 -0.46 -2.07
CA MET A 232 11.01 -0.18 -2.79
C MET A 232 10.44 1.19 -2.41
N ARG A 233 10.33 1.51 -1.11
CA ARG A 233 9.73 2.76 -0.62
C ARG A 233 10.52 3.99 -1.02
N LEU A 234 11.85 3.96 -0.84
CA LEU A 234 12.71 5.08 -1.22
C LEU A 234 12.65 5.32 -2.74
N PHE A 235 12.70 4.24 -3.53
CA PHE A 235 12.55 4.30 -4.99
C PHE A 235 11.25 4.97 -5.43
N VAL A 236 10.12 4.47 -4.94
CA VAL A 236 8.80 4.98 -5.34
C VAL A 236 8.65 6.46 -4.97
N LEU A 237 9.14 6.85 -3.79
CA LEU A 237 9.01 8.20 -3.24
C LEU A 237 10.07 9.19 -3.77
N ASN A 238 10.79 8.88 -4.87
CA ASN A 238 11.79 9.75 -5.52
C ASN A 238 12.84 10.36 -4.56
N SER A 239 13.09 9.69 -3.44
CA SER A 239 14.03 10.15 -2.40
C SER A 239 15.42 9.52 -2.53
N VAL A 240 15.63 8.81 -3.64
CA VAL A 240 16.83 8.04 -3.92
C VAL A 240 17.92 8.93 -4.46
N THR A 241 19.11 8.73 -3.92
CA THR A 241 20.35 8.90 -4.67
C THR A 241 20.91 7.53 -5.08
N SER A 242 21.69 7.40 -6.15
CA SER A 242 22.38 6.17 -6.53
C SER A 242 23.32 5.78 -5.42
N SER A 243 23.89 6.73 -4.67
CA SER A 243 24.60 6.41 -3.43
C SER A 243 23.74 5.64 -2.43
N ASP A 244 22.42 5.90 -2.35
CA ASP A 244 21.56 5.01 -1.57
C ASP A 244 21.65 3.60 -2.15
N PHE A 245 21.53 3.36 -3.46
CA PHE A 245 21.57 2.02 -4.08
C PHE A 245 22.94 1.34 -4.24
N ASP A 246 23.98 2.09 -4.61
CA ASP A 246 25.36 1.66 -4.79
C ASP A 246 25.96 1.27 -3.43
N TYR A 247 25.60 1.98 -2.35
CA TYR A 247 25.83 1.55 -0.96
C TYR A 247 24.69 0.67 -0.39
N LEU A 248 23.75 0.16 -1.20
CA LEU A 248 22.78 -0.89 -0.83
C LEU A 248 23.17 -2.25 -1.44
N GLU A 249 23.91 -2.24 -2.54
CA GLU A 249 24.63 -3.36 -3.16
C GLU A 249 26.02 -3.55 -2.54
N VAL A 250 26.27 -3.03 -1.33
CA VAL A 250 27.52 -3.28 -0.57
C VAL A 250 27.79 -4.78 -0.57
N ASP A 251 29.07 -5.14 -0.73
CA ASP A 251 29.75 -6.45 -0.81
C ASP A 251 29.22 -7.63 0.04
N ILE A 252 28.19 -7.37 0.84
CA ILE A 252 27.44 -8.19 1.77
C ILE A 252 26.30 -8.98 1.08
N TYR A 253 25.62 -8.38 0.08
CA TYR A 253 24.44 -8.98 -0.54
C TYR A 253 24.79 -9.70 -1.85
N LYS A 254 24.74 -11.03 -1.83
CA LYS A 254 24.90 -11.88 -3.00
C LYS A 254 23.54 -12.37 -3.50
N ASP A 255 23.45 -12.84 -4.73
CA ASP A 255 22.23 -13.40 -5.33
C ASP A 255 21.61 -14.54 -4.49
N GLU A 256 22.42 -15.27 -3.71
CA GLU A 256 21.98 -16.28 -2.72
C GLU A 256 21.16 -15.68 -1.57
N ASN A 257 21.22 -14.36 -1.38
CA ASN A 257 20.51 -13.64 -0.34
C ASN A 257 19.15 -13.09 -0.82
N GLU A 258 18.76 -13.35 -2.08
CA GLU A 258 17.43 -13.05 -2.61
C GLU A 258 16.35 -13.88 -1.90
N PHE A 259 15.12 -13.36 -1.78
CA PHE A 259 14.02 -14.06 -1.10
C PHE A 259 13.63 -15.35 -1.80
N VAL A 260 13.63 -15.27 -3.13
CA VAL A 260 13.35 -16.40 -3.99
C VAL A 260 14.62 -16.62 -4.80
N PRO A 261 15.39 -17.68 -4.52
CA PRO A 261 16.57 -18.02 -5.30
C PRO A 261 16.10 -18.46 -6.69
N SER A 262 16.03 -17.51 -7.63
CA SER A 262 15.50 -17.71 -8.98
C SER A 262 16.18 -16.74 -9.94
N HIS A 263 16.46 -17.23 -11.15
CA HIS A 263 17.04 -16.42 -12.20
C HIS A 263 16.10 -15.27 -12.59
N THR A 264 14.80 -15.55 -12.69
CA THR A 264 13.75 -14.57 -13.02
C THR A 264 13.61 -13.51 -11.92
N ALA A 265 13.73 -13.90 -10.64
CA ALA A 265 13.77 -12.97 -9.51
C ALA A 265 14.94 -11.98 -9.65
N ASN A 266 16.14 -12.49 -9.94
CA ASN A 266 17.35 -11.69 -10.07
C ASN A 266 17.27 -10.73 -11.26
N ILE A 267 16.68 -11.15 -12.39
CA ILE A 267 16.44 -10.25 -13.54
C ILE A 267 15.55 -9.07 -13.14
N ALA A 268 14.44 -9.33 -12.44
CA ALA A 268 13.52 -8.28 -12.01
C ALA A 268 14.16 -7.32 -10.99
N THR A 269 14.91 -7.85 -10.02
CA THR A 269 15.68 -7.04 -9.06
C THR A 269 16.75 -6.20 -9.77
N ALA A 270 17.50 -6.80 -10.70
CA ALA A 270 18.53 -6.10 -11.46
C ALA A 270 17.94 -4.96 -12.32
N PHE A 271 16.79 -5.16 -12.94
CA PHE A 271 16.09 -4.10 -13.66
C PHE A 271 15.69 -2.95 -12.73
N PHE A 272 15.11 -3.25 -11.58
CA PHE A 272 14.73 -2.25 -10.59
C PHE A 272 15.94 -1.38 -10.17
N HIS A 273 17.10 -2.00 -9.89
CA HIS A 273 18.32 -1.25 -9.57
C HIS A 273 18.87 -0.45 -10.75
N LYS A 274 18.90 -1.02 -11.96
CA LYS A 274 19.35 -0.30 -13.17
C LYS A 274 18.49 0.94 -13.43
N VAL A 275 17.17 0.83 -13.28
CA VAL A 275 16.26 1.99 -13.38
C VAL A 275 16.56 3.01 -12.29
N ALA A 276 16.80 2.60 -11.04
CA ALA A 276 17.15 3.53 -9.97
C ALA A 276 18.43 4.32 -10.25
N ARG A 277 19.49 3.66 -10.76
CA ARG A 277 20.73 4.34 -11.19
C ARG A 277 20.51 5.24 -12.41
N HIS A 278 19.65 4.83 -13.34
CA HIS A 278 19.29 5.66 -14.49
C HIS A 278 18.55 6.94 -14.08
N LEU A 279 17.67 6.86 -13.08
CA LEU A 279 16.97 7.99 -12.48
C LEU A 279 17.94 9.01 -11.84
N GLU A 280 18.92 8.52 -11.06
CA GLU A 280 20.02 9.34 -10.52
C GLU A 280 20.73 10.12 -11.63
N ALA A 281 21.28 9.38 -12.60
CA ALA A 281 22.10 9.92 -13.66
C ALA A 281 21.33 10.98 -14.44
N THR A 282 20.06 10.70 -14.75
CA THR A 282 19.18 11.65 -15.42
C THR A 282 18.92 12.89 -14.58
N LYS A 283 18.65 12.75 -13.28
CA LYS A 283 18.41 13.91 -12.40
C LYS A 283 19.64 14.83 -12.36
N TYR A 284 20.83 14.25 -12.27
CA TYR A 284 22.08 15.00 -12.27
C TYR A 284 22.36 15.68 -13.61
N ALA A 285 22.18 14.96 -14.73
CA ALA A 285 22.33 15.51 -16.07
C ALA A 285 21.32 16.65 -16.34
N LEU A 286 20.05 16.48 -15.94
CA LEU A 286 19.01 17.52 -16.05
C LEU A 286 19.34 18.75 -15.21
N GLN A 287 19.88 18.59 -14.00
CA GLN A 287 20.31 19.71 -13.17
C GLN A 287 21.42 20.51 -13.85
N LYS A 288 22.44 19.83 -14.39
CA LYS A 288 23.52 20.49 -15.16
C LYS A 288 22.99 21.17 -16.42
N PHE A 289 22.13 20.48 -17.17
CA PHE A 289 21.54 21.00 -18.41
C PHE A 289 20.69 22.24 -18.13
N GLY A 290 19.96 22.28 -17.01
CA GLY A 290 19.23 23.48 -16.57
C GLY A 290 20.13 24.69 -16.30
N LEU A 291 21.37 24.48 -15.86
CA LEU A 291 22.38 25.54 -15.65
C LEU A 291 23.08 25.94 -16.95
N GLN A 292 23.22 25.00 -17.90
CA GLN A 292 23.92 25.20 -19.18
C GLN A 292 23.10 24.63 -20.36
N PRO A 293 21.95 25.23 -20.70
CA PRO A 293 20.99 24.65 -21.64
C PRO A 293 21.47 24.61 -23.09
N HIS A 294 22.51 25.38 -23.44
CA HIS A 294 23.11 25.41 -24.77
C HIS A 294 24.36 24.52 -24.89
N SER A 295 24.73 23.80 -23.83
CA SER A 295 25.86 22.87 -23.88
C SER A 295 25.54 21.69 -24.80
N ARG A 296 26.32 21.56 -25.89
CA ARG A 296 26.18 20.45 -26.84
C ARG A 296 26.50 19.11 -26.17
N ASP A 297 27.51 19.07 -25.31
CA ASP A 297 27.93 17.85 -24.62
C ASP A 297 26.83 17.34 -23.69
N LEU A 298 26.17 18.23 -22.94
CA LEU A 298 25.05 17.86 -22.07
C LEU A 298 23.82 17.43 -22.89
N ALA A 299 23.59 18.03 -24.07
CA ALA A 299 22.52 17.58 -24.96
C ALA A 299 22.77 16.15 -25.46
N VAL A 300 24.02 15.82 -25.83
CA VAL A 300 24.43 14.46 -26.22
C VAL A 300 24.32 13.48 -25.04
N GLU A 301 24.69 13.90 -23.83
CA GLU A 301 24.50 13.10 -22.61
C GLU A 301 23.02 12.76 -22.38
N LEU A 302 22.11 13.73 -22.55
CA LEU A 302 20.67 13.50 -22.45
C LEU A 302 20.13 12.57 -23.54
N ASP A 303 20.64 12.65 -24.77
CA ASP A 303 20.30 11.71 -25.85
C ASP A 303 20.76 10.28 -25.54
N GLN A 304 21.95 10.14 -24.98
CA GLN A 304 22.47 8.85 -24.54
C GLN A 304 21.61 8.26 -23.43
N LEU A 305 21.23 9.05 -22.43
CA LEU A 305 20.33 8.62 -21.35
C LEU A 305 18.95 8.21 -21.90
N LEU A 306 18.37 8.97 -22.84
CA LEU A 306 17.12 8.58 -23.49
C LEU A 306 17.23 7.19 -24.13
N TYR A 307 18.29 6.96 -24.91
CA TYR A 307 18.52 5.68 -25.58
C TYR A 307 18.72 4.53 -24.59
N GLU A 308 19.52 4.76 -23.53
CA GLU A 308 19.75 3.76 -22.48
C GLU A 308 18.46 3.37 -21.77
N GLY A 309 17.61 4.34 -21.41
CA GLY A 309 16.34 4.05 -20.75
C GLY A 309 15.38 3.26 -21.64
N GLU A 310 15.30 3.56 -22.94
CA GLU A 310 14.52 2.75 -23.90
C GLU A 310 15.07 1.32 -24.01
N CYS A 311 16.40 1.16 -24.03
CA CYS A 311 17.04 -0.15 -24.05
C CYS A 311 16.78 -0.95 -22.76
N LEU A 312 16.69 -0.29 -21.60
CA LEU A 312 16.36 -0.95 -20.33
C LEU A 312 14.97 -1.60 -20.37
N ASP A 313 13.93 -0.92 -20.87
CA ASP A 313 12.59 -1.50 -20.99
C ASP A 313 12.56 -2.62 -22.04
N ALA A 314 13.21 -2.40 -23.20
CA ALA A 314 13.29 -3.41 -24.25
C ALA A 314 13.96 -4.70 -23.76
N GLY A 315 14.99 -4.59 -22.91
CA GLY A 315 15.67 -5.72 -22.29
C GLY A 315 14.80 -6.50 -21.29
N MET A 316 13.67 -5.95 -20.86
CA MET A 316 12.71 -6.62 -19.98
C MET A 316 11.54 -7.26 -20.70
N LEU A 317 11.52 -7.24 -22.04
CA LEU A 317 10.50 -7.96 -22.79
C LEU A 317 10.53 -9.45 -22.42
N ARG A 318 9.38 -9.96 -21.97
CA ARG A 318 9.19 -11.37 -21.58
C ARG A 318 10.10 -11.83 -20.44
N TRP A 319 10.56 -10.93 -19.56
CA TRP A 319 11.39 -11.29 -18.40
C TRP A 319 10.73 -12.38 -17.53
N SER A 320 9.40 -12.38 -17.38
CA SER A 320 8.64 -13.39 -16.63
C SER A 320 8.58 -14.75 -17.30
N LYS A 321 8.98 -14.87 -18.56
CA LYS A 321 8.91 -16.13 -19.34
C LYS A 321 10.16 -16.99 -19.19
N GLN A 322 11.17 -16.53 -18.44
CA GLN A 322 12.41 -17.26 -18.24
C GLN A 322 12.20 -18.52 -17.38
N GLU A 323 11.25 -18.48 -16.44
CA GLU A 323 10.86 -19.62 -15.60
C GLU A 323 9.33 -19.71 -15.48
N PRO A 324 8.76 -20.92 -15.37
CA PRO A 324 7.31 -21.09 -15.19
C PRO A 324 6.83 -20.53 -13.84
N GLY A 325 5.58 -20.07 -13.79
CA GLY A 325 4.95 -19.55 -12.56
C GLY A 325 5.25 -18.09 -12.24
N TRP A 326 6.06 -17.42 -13.07
CA TRP A 326 6.41 -16.00 -12.90
C TRP A 326 5.47 -15.03 -13.60
N ASP A 327 4.48 -15.52 -14.33
CA ASP A 327 3.56 -14.68 -15.08
C ASP A 327 2.50 -14.02 -14.21
N MET A 328 2.15 -12.80 -14.63
CA MET A 328 0.92 -12.15 -14.21
C MET A 328 -0.25 -12.79 -14.95
N MET A 329 -1.13 -13.49 -14.24
CA MET A 329 -2.20 -14.30 -14.84
C MET A 329 -3.55 -13.58 -14.74
N GLN A 330 -4.40 -13.73 -15.75
CA GLN A 330 -5.73 -13.10 -15.79
C GLN A 330 -6.72 -13.85 -14.90
N VAL A 331 -7.44 -13.15 -14.04
CA VAL A 331 -8.50 -13.72 -13.21
C VAL A 331 -9.56 -14.39 -14.08
N GLN A 332 -9.87 -15.65 -13.79
CA GLN A 332 -10.82 -16.47 -14.55
C GLN A 332 -12.21 -16.53 -13.89
N GLY A 333 -12.30 -16.12 -12.61
CA GLY A 333 -13.56 -16.14 -11.86
C GLY A 333 -14.60 -15.13 -12.39
N ASN A 334 -15.88 -15.47 -12.27
CA ASN A 334 -16.97 -14.55 -12.60
C ASN A 334 -17.03 -13.43 -11.53
N VAL A 335 -16.92 -12.18 -11.97
CA VAL A 335 -17.04 -11.00 -11.09
C VAL A 335 -18.46 -10.81 -10.53
N ARG A 336 -19.48 -11.40 -11.16
CA ARG A 336 -20.89 -11.26 -10.77
C ARG A 336 -21.10 -11.73 -9.33
N GLY A 337 -21.69 -10.86 -8.51
CA GLY A 337 -21.90 -11.12 -7.08
C GLY A 337 -20.73 -10.72 -6.18
N THR A 338 -19.64 -10.19 -6.74
CA THR A 338 -18.54 -9.59 -5.98
C THR A 338 -18.62 -8.06 -6.04
N MET A 339 -17.94 -7.37 -5.11
CA MET A 339 -17.80 -5.90 -5.18
C MET A 339 -17.04 -5.44 -6.44
N TRP A 340 -16.24 -6.32 -7.04
CA TRP A 340 -15.46 -6.07 -8.25
C TRP A 340 -16.31 -6.06 -9.52
N ALA A 341 -17.59 -6.46 -9.47
CA ALA A 341 -18.51 -6.30 -10.59
C ALA A 341 -18.70 -4.83 -11.01
N LEU A 342 -18.62 -3.90 -10.04
CA LEU A 342 -18.70 -2.46 -10.30
C LEU A 342 -17.37 -1.88 -10.81
N TYR A 343 -16.26 -2.57 -10.50
CA TYR A 343 -14.90 -2.09 -10.74
C TYR A 343 -13.99 -3.23 -11.22
N PRO A 344 -14.27 -3.82 -12.40
CA PRO A 344 -13.56 -5.01 -12.88
C PRO A 344 -12.07 -4.74 -13.14
N PHE A 345 -11.70 -3.48 -13.40
CA PHE A 345 -10.32 -3.06 -13.60
C PHE A 345 -9.41 -3.22 -12.38
N HIS A 346 -9.98 -3.39 -11.17
CA HIS A 346 -9.22 -3.61 -9.94
C HIS A 346 -8.91 -5.08 -9.66
N ALA A 347 -9.53 -6.00 -10.41
CA ALA A 347 -9.48 -7.43 -10.19
C ALA A 347 -9.04 -8.18 -11.46
N GLN A 348 -7.98 -7.70 -12.10
CA GLN A 348 -7.50 -8.24 -13.36
C GLN A 348 -6.57 -9.42 -13.18
N TYR A 349 -5.73 -9.38 -12.14
CA TYR A 349 -4.59 -10.28 -12.06
C TYR A 349 -4.55 -11.14 -10.80
N TYR A 350 -4.00 -12.33 -10.94
CA TYR A 350 -3.58 -13.19 -9.85
C TYR A 350 -2.18 -13.75 -10.10
N PHE A 351 -1.57 -14.27 -9.05
CA PHE A 351 -0.20 -14.76 -9.08
C PHE A 351 -0.11 -16.13 -8.42
N TYR A 352 0.84 -16.94 -8.87
CA TYR A 352 1.10 -18.25 -8.30
C TYR A 352 1.53 -18.16 -6.83
N SER A 353 2.30 -17.12 -6.50
CA SER A 353 2.72 -16.81 -5.14
C SER A 353 2.73 -15.32 -4.87
N PHE A 354 2.68 -14.95 -3.59
CA PHE A 354 2.86 -13.56 -3.16
C PHE A 354 4.24 -13.00 -3.54
N TRP A 355 5.28 -13.84 -3.59
CA TRP A 355 6.61 -13.36 -3.99
C TRP A 355 6.62 -12.87 -5.43
N VAL A 356 6.01 -13.64 -6.34
CA VAL A 356 5.87 -13.24 -7.76
C VAL A 356 5.10 -11.92 -7.87
N PHE A 357 4.03 -11.74 -7.08
CA PHE A 357 3.32 -10.46 -6.97
C PHE A 357 4.25 -9.30 -6.58
N LEU A 358 5.14 -9.46 -5.59
CA LEU A 358 6.08 -8.40 -5.19
C LEU A 358 7.08 -8.04 -6.29
N TYR A 359 7.57 -9.02 -7.06
CA TYR A 359 8.47 -8.74 -8.19
C TYR A 359 7.74 -8.02 -9.33
N TRP A 360 6.50 -8.40 -9.64
CA TRP A 360 5.69 -7.64 -10.60
C TRP A 360 5.40 -6.23 -10.13
N LEU A 361 5.08 -6.04 -8.85
CA LEU A 361 4.88 -4.70 -8.29
C LEU A 361 6.13 -3.82 -8.45
N ARG A 362 7.32 -4.36 -8.16
CA ARG A 362 8.60 -3.69 -8.38
C ARG A 362 8.85 -3.36 -9.85
N PHE A 363 8.61 -4.31 -10.74
CA PHE A 363 8.78 -4.13 -12.18
C PHE A 363 7.86 -3.01 -12.70
N LEU A 364 6.57 -3.06 -12.37
CA LEU A 364 5.57 -2.10 -12.84
C LEU A 364 5.90 -0.68 -12.36
N ILE A 365 6.25 -0.50 -11.09
CA ILE A 365 6.62 0.85 -10.61
C ILE A 365 7.93 1.34 -11.22
N ALA A 366 8.93 0.45 -11.40
CA ALA A 366 10.19 0.83 -12.02
C ALA A 366 9.97 1.29 -13.45
N ARG A 367 9.13 0.57 -14.19
CA ARG A 367 8.74 0.94 -15.54
C ARG A 367 8.04 2.30 -15.58
N ILE A 368 7.07 2.56 -14.70
CA ILE A 368 6.42 3.88 -14.60
C ILE A 368 7.47 4.98 -14.38
N LYS A 369 8.34 4.79 -13.39
CA LYS A 369 9.38 5.77 -13.03
C LYS A 369 10.37 6.03 -14.16
N LEU A 370 10.78 4.99 -14.87
CA LEU A 370 11.63 5.09 -16.05
C LEU A 370 10.98 6.02 -17.09
N TYR A 371 9.72 5.78 -17.47
CA TYR A 371 9.06 6.60 -18.48
C TYR A 371 8.73 8.02 -18.00
N GLU A 372 8.45 8.23 -16.70
CA GLU A 372 8.36 9.58 -16.13
C GLU A 372 9.67 10.34 -16.36
N THR A 373 10.81 9.69 -16.11
CA THR A 373 12.15 10.25 -16.31
C THR A 373 12.45 10.54 -17.78
N LEU A 374 12.11 9.63 -18.71
CA LEU A 374 12.30 9.86 -20.15
C LEU A 374 11.49 11.06 -20.66
N ILE A 375 10.27 11.25 -20.15
CA ILE A 375 9.46 12.43 -20.49
C ILE A 375 10.12 13.72 -19.99
N GLU A 376 10.71 13.73 -18.79
CA GLU A 376 11.40 14.91 -18.27
C GLU A 376 12.64 15.28 -19.10
N ILE A 377 13.37 14.30 -19.65
CA ILE A 377 14.44 14.58 -20.61
C ILE A 377 13.90 15.26 -21.86
N GLU A 378 12.84 14.72 -22.47
CA GLU A 378 12.26 15.31 -23.69
C GLU A 378 11.72 16.73 -23.46
N LYS A 379 11.10 16.97 -22.30
CA LYS A 379 10.65 18.32 -21.91
C LYS A 379 11.81 19.28 -21.73
N ALA A 380 12.91 18.87 -21.12
CA ALA A 380 14.08 19.73 -20.92
C ALA A 380 14.69 20.14 -22.27
N LYS A 381 14.81 19.20 -23.20
CA LYS A 381 15.31 19.47 -24.56
C LYS A 381 14.37 20.40 -25.33
N ARG A 382 13.05 20.18 -25.26
CA ARG A 382 12.05 21.09 -25.85
C ARG A 382 12.22 22.52 -25.34
N ARG A 383 12.34 22.70 -24.02
CA ARG A 383 12.51 24.03 -23.40
C ARG A 383 13.78 24.72 -23.89
N SER A 384 14.89 24.00 -24.04
CA SER A 384 16.14 24.56 -24.55
C SER A 384 16.00 25.09 -25.99
N VAL A 385 15.34 24.35 -26.88
CA VAL A 385 15.08 24.78 -28.27
C VAL A 385 14.12 25.96 -28.33
N SER A 386 13.05 25.96 -27.55
CA SER A 386 12.12 27.09 -27.49
C SER A 386 12.79 28.39 -27.02
N ASN A 387 13.78 28.29 -26.12
CA ASN A 387 14.50 29.44 -25.61
C ASN A 387 15.61 29.95 -26.54
N SER A 388 16.13 29.12 -27.45
CA SER A 388 17.20 29.53 -28.38
C SER A 388 16.70 30.32 -29.60
N GLY A 389 15.38 30.40 -29.82
CA GLY A 389 14.78 31.12 -30.94
C GLY A 389 15.13 30.56 -32.33
N MET A 390 15.86 29.46 -32.40
CA MET A 390 16.16 28.75 -33.64
C MET A 390 15.01 27.82 -33.98
N GLU A 391 14.29 28.11 -35.07
CA GLU A 391 13.41 27.10 -35.67
C GLU A 391 14.28 25.95 -36.20
N PRO A 392 14.11 24.72 -35.69
CA PRO A 392 14.84 23.59 -36.23
C PRO A 392 14.36 23.29 -37.66
N ASN A 393 15.30 23.03 -38.59
CA ASN A 393 15.03 22.71 -40.00
C ASN A 393 14.05 21.52 -40.21
N LYS A 394 13.79 20.73 -39.18
CA LYS A 394 12.64 19.81 -39.06
C LYS A 394 12.10 19.92 -37.63
N PRO A 395 10.77 20.02 -37.42
CA PRO A 395 10.21 20.04 -36.08
C PRO A 395 10.55 18.70 -35.40
N PRO A 396 11.29 18.71 -34.28
CA PRO A 396 11.58 17.49 -33.56
C PRO A 396 10.29 16.85 -33.05
N HIS A 397 10.17 15.54 -33.19
CA HIS A 397 8.97 14.76 -32.83
C HIS A 397 8.78 14.57 -31.30
N TRP A 398 9.14 15.57 -30.49
CA TRP A 398 9.08 15.51 -29.02
C TRP A 398 7.67 15.18 -28.53
N ASP A 399 6.65 15.82 -29.09
CA ASP A 399 5.25 15.62 -28.66
C ASP A 399 4.79 14.17 -28.92
N ALA A 400 5.16 13.61 -30.07
CA ALA A 400 4.84 12.22 -30.40
C ALA A 400 5.57 11.22 -29.47
N ARG A 401 6.82 11.50 -29.09
CA ARG A 401 7.58 10.67 -28.13
C ARG A 401 7.01 10.77 -26.73
N ILE A 402 6.75 11.98 -26.24
CA ILE A 402 6.12 12.22 -24.93
C ILE A 402 4.76 11.52 -24.87
N GLU A 403 3.96 11.60 -25.93
CA GLU A 403 2.68 10.90 -26.00
C GLU A 403 2.87 9.38 -25.97
N SER A 404 3.83 8.83 -26.72
CA SER A 404 4.17 7.41 -26.70
C SER A 404 4.56 6.93 -25.29
N PHE A 405 5.46 7.64 -24.62
CA PHE A 405 5.89 7.33 -23.25
C PHE A 405 4.73 7.46 -22.24
N THR A 406 3.88 8.47 -22.41
CA THR A 406 2.67 8.66 -21.59
C THR A 406 1.73 7.46 -21.71
N ARG A 407 1.53 6.93 -22.92
CA ARG A 407 0.72 5.71 -23.13
C ARG A 407 1.30 4.48 -22.43
N VAL A 408 2.63 4.36 -22.35
CA VAL A 408 3.27 3.28 -21.60
C VAL A 408 3.00 3.41 -20.09
N ILE A 409 3.11 4.62 -19.54
CA ILE A 409 2.75 4.90 -18.14
C ILE A 409 1.28 4.54 -17.89
N GLN A 410 0.37 4.98 -18.76
CA GLN A 410 -1.06 4.70 -18.62
C GLN A 410 -1.37 3.20 -18.67
N ARG A 411 -0.77 2.44 -19.59
CA ARG A 411 -0.96 0.98 -19.63
C ARG A 411 -0.42 0.32 -18.36
N THR A 412 0.78 0.70 -17.93
CA THR A 412 1.41 0.14 -16.73
C THR A 412 0.65 0.51 -15.44
N ALA A 413 0.04 1.71 -15.41
CA ALA A 413 -0.83 2.13 -14.31
C ALA A 413 -2.10 1.28 -14.23
N ASN A 414 -2.72 0.93 -15.36
CA ASN A 414 -3.84 -0.03 -15.37
C ASN A 414 -3.41 -1.38 -14.80
N ASP A 415 -2.23 -1.86 -15.21
CA ASP A 415 -1.72 -3.13 -14.69
C ASP A 415 -1.53 -3.09 -13.17
N LEU A 416 -1.00 -1.98 -12.64
CA LEU A 416 -0.81 -1.78 -11.19
C LEU A 416 -2.13 -1.66 -10.42
N ILE A 417 -3.14 -0.99 -10.98
CA ILE A 417 -4.50 -0.93 -10.41
C ILE A 417 -5.14 -2.32 -10.38
N GLY A 418 -4.93 -3.11 -11.43
CA GLY A 418 -5.45 -4.48 -11.57
C GLY A 418 -4.95 -5.48 -10.55
N LEU A 419 -3.93 -5.12 -9.75
CA LEU A 419 -3.39 -5.92 -8.65
C LEU A 419 -4.22 -5.84 -7.36
N THR A 420 -5.17 -4.90 -7.28
CA THR A 420 -5.84 -4.53 -6.01
C THR A 420 -6.56 -5.70 -5.36
N ALA A 421 -7.38 -6.44 -6.11
CA ALA A 421 -8.17 -7.54 -5.54
C ALA A 421 -7.31 -8.71 -5.04
N TYR A 422 -6.23 -9.04 -5.77
CA TYR A 422 -5.26 -10.04 -5.31
C TYR A 422 -4.53 -9.58 -4.04
N ALA A 423 -4.13 -8.30 -4.00
CA ALA A 423 -3.46 -7.72 -2.83
C ALA A 423 -4.38 -7.62 -1.61
N LEU A 424 -5.70 -7.51 -1.78
CA LEU A 424 -6.66 -7.60 -0.68
C LEU A 424 -6.92 -9.04 -0.24
N GLY A 425 -6.59 -10.03 -1.08
CA GLY A 425 -6.88 -11.44 -0.84
C GLY A 425 -8.30 -11.85 -1.18
N ASP A 426 -8.94 -11.11 -2.08
CA ASP A 426 -10.25 -11.46 -2.64
C ASP A 426 -10.14 -12.44 -3.82
N VAL A 427 -8.96 -12.49 -4.43
CA VAL A 427 -8.60 -13.40 -5.51
C VAL A 427 -7.55 -14.39 -4.98
N SER A 428 -7.82 -15.68 -5.18
CA SER A 428 -6.91 -16.76 -4.83
C SER A 428 -5.72 -16.86 -5.79
N ASN A 429 -4.70 -17.63 -5.39
CA ASN A 429 -3.56 -17.97 -6.25
C ASN A 429 -3.92 -18.87 -7.45
N THR A 430 -5.16 -19.32 -7.56
CA THR A 430 -5.71 -20.05 -8.71
C THR A 430 -6.62 -19.19 -9.60
N GLY A 431 -6.78 -17.90 -9.28
CA GLY A 431 -7.54 -16.96 -10.12
C GLY A 431 -9.05 -17.02 -9.93
N HIS A 432 -9.52 -17.64 -8.84
CA HIS A 432 -10.92 -17.63 -8.44
C HIS A 432 -11.18 -16.58 -7.35
N PHE A 433 -12.33 -15.93 -7.43
CA PHE A 433 -12.85 -15.08 -6.35
C PHE A 433 -13.26 -15.94 -5.17
N LEU A 434 -12.89 -15.51 -3.96
CA LEU A 434 -13.13 -16.27 -2.72
C LEU A 434 -14.52 -16.03 -2.09
N SER A 435 -15.47 -15.43 -2.84
CA SER A 435 -16.89 -15.21 -2.52
C SER A 435 -17.29 -15.16 -1.04
N ALA A 436 -17.19 -13.99 -0.42
CA ALA A 436 -18.23 -13.31 0.37
C ALA A 436 -17.64 -11.97 0.83
N PRO A 437 -18.45 -10.90 0.88
CA PRO A 437 -17.96 -9.54 1.06
C PRO A 437 -17.10 -9.45 2.32
N SER A 438 -16.13 -8.56 2.27
CA SER A 438 -15.49 -7.94 3.43
C SER A 438 -16.54 -7.23 4.30
N GLY A 439 -17.52 -7.94 4.89
CA GLY A 439 -18.59 -7.35 5.68
C GLY A 439 -19.78 -8.22 6.09
N CYS A 440 -20.45 -8.96 5.19
CA CYS A 440 -21.77 -9.55 5.52
C CYS A 440 -22.10 -10.81 4.71
N ASN A 441 -22.03 -11.98 5.34
CA ASN A 441 -22.84 -13.14 4.98
C ASN A 441 -23.28 -13.85 6.28
N PRO A 442 -24.58 -14.10 6.53
CA PRO A 442 -25.02 -14.76 7.77
C PRO A 442 -24.64 -16.26 7.87
N GLY A 443 -24.14 -16.87 6.79
CA GLY A 443 -23.84 -18.31 6.74
C GLY A 443 -22.50 -18.71 6.07
N GLY A 444 -21.71 -17.77 5.57
CA GLY A 444 -20.37 -18.02 5.01
C GLY A 444 -19.40 -17.04 5.64
N GLY A 445 -18.36 -17.53 6.32
CA GLY A 445 -17.51 -16.75 7.23
C GLY A 445 -16.85 -15.49 6.65
N TRP A 446 -16.24 -14.71 7.53
CA TRP A 446 -15.53 -13.47 7.18
C TRP A 446 -14.26 -13.74 6.37
N ASN A 447 -14.06 -13.04 5.25
CA ASN A 447 -12.79 -13.10 4.54
C ASN A 447 -11.85 -11.98 5.05
N GLU A 448 -10.77 -12.39 5.71
CA GLU A 448 -9.74 -11.48 6.25
C GLU A 448 -8.99 -10.78 5.09
N VAL A 449 -8.48 -9.57 5.29
CA VAL A 449 -7.75 -8.86 4.22
C VAL A 449 -6.26 -9.17 4.32
N ASN A 450 -5.58 -9.34 3.18
CA ASN A 450 -4.13 -9.39 3.17
C ASN A 450 -3.53 -7.99 3.37
N VAL A 451 -3.49 -7.57 4.62
CA VAL A 451 -2.95 -6.28 5.02
C VAL A 451 -1.52 -6.07 4.52
N VAL A 452 -0.68 -7.11 4.50
CA VAL A 452 0.72 -6.94 4.13
C VAL A 452 0.90 -6.72 2.62
N ALA A 453 0.18 -7.45 1.76
CA ALA A 453 0.18 -7.18 0.31
C ALA A 453 -0.48 -5.84 -0.01
N ALA A 454 -1.65 -5.58 0.57
CA ALA A 454 -2.39 -4.33 0.36
C ALA A 454 -1.52 -3.11 0.71
N MET A 455 -0.78 -3.16 1.82
CA MET A 455 0.14 -2.09 2.21
C MET A 455 1.31 -1.89 1.24
N GLN A 456 1.72 -2.89 0.46
CA GLN A 456 2.75 -2.68 -0.57
C GLN A 456 2.22 -1.86 -1.75
N LEU A 457 0.91 -1.87 -2.03
CA LEU A 457 0.31 -1.09 -3.14
C LEU A 457 0.10 0.39 -2.81
N VAL A 458 -0.06 0.74 -1.53
CA VAL A 458 -0.46 2.08 -1.10
C VAL A 458 0.44 3.18 -1.65
N ILE A 459 1.76 3.06 -1.43
CA ILE A 459 2.72 4.08 -1.84
C ILE A 459 2.78 4.20 -3.38
N PRO A 460 2.92 3.09 -4.14
CA PRO A 460 2.79 3.12 -5.60
C PRO A 460 1.52 3.80 -6.11
N LEU A 461 0.36 3.45 -5.54
CA LEU A 461 -0.93 4.05 -5.88
C LEU A 461 -0.97 5.54 -5.58
N LYS A 462 -0.49 5.97 -4.40
CA LYS A 462 -0.43 7.40 -4.01
C LYS A 462 0.48 8.23 -4.91
N VAL A 463 1.55 7.63 -5.44
CA VAL A 463 2.42 8.28 -6.42
C VAL A 463 1.72 8.42 -7.77
N LEU A 464 1.09 7.35 -8.26
CA LEU A 464 0.31 7.40 -9.49
C LEU A 464 -0.86 8.39 -9.42
N GLN A 465 -1.53 8.50 -8.27
CA GLN A 465 -2.61 9.46 -8.05
C GLN A 465 -2.17 10.90 -8.38
N ARG A 466 -0.90 11.22 -8.08
CA ARG A 466 -0.30 12.55 -8.30
C ARG A 466 0.40 12.68 -9.64
N SER A 467 0.66 11.58 -10.34
CA SER A 467 1.31 11.62 -11.65
C SER A 467 0.46 12.44 -12.64
N PRO A 468 1.06 13.36 -13.41
CA PRO A 468 0.32 14.13 -14.42
C PRO A 468 -0.04 13.29 -15.65
N TYR A 469 0.53 12.10 -15.78
CA TYR A 469 0.40 11.24 -16.96
C TYR A 469 -0.77 10.24 -16.86
N CYS A 470 -1.33 10.07 -15.66
CA CYS A 470 -2.50 9.22 -15.45
C CYS A 470 -3.78 9.91 -15.92
N LEU A 471 -4.66 9.13 -16.56
CA LEU A 471 -6.00 9.58 -16.98
C LEU A 471 -6.90 9.90 -15.78
N PRO A 472 -7.90 10.77 -15.92
CA PRO A 472 -8.87 11.06 -14.85
C PRO A 472 -9.56 9.80 -14.29
N GLU A 473 -9.94 8.86 -15.16
CA GLU A 473 -10.58 7.60 -14.78
C GLU A 473 -9.63 6.72 -13.96
N GLN A 474 -8.34 6.71 -14.33
CA GLN A 474 -7.31 5.99 -13.59
C GLN A 474 -7.11 6.61 -12.20
N LYS A 475 -7.11 7.94 -12.10
CA LYS A 475 -7.01 8.63 -10.79
C LYS A 475 -8.19 8.31 -9.89
N GLY A 476 -9.41 8.26 -10.44
CA GLY A 476 -10.61 7.81 -9.72
C GLY A 476 -10.50 6.34 -9.28
N ALA A 477 -10.00 5.46 -10.16
CA ALA A 477 -9.76 4.06 -9.83
C ALA A 477 -8.70 3.90 -8.72
N ILE A 478 -7.62 4.67 -8.76
CA ILE A 478 -6.58 4.68 -7.75
C ILE A 478 -7.14 5.11 -6.39
N ASP A 479 -7.91 6.20 -6.35
CA ASP A 479 -8.55 6.70 -5.12
C ASP A 479 -9.48 5.64 -4.50
N LEU A 480 -10.26 4.98 -5.34
CA LEU A 480 -11.11 3.86 -4.93
C LEU A 480 -10.30 2.67 -4.42
N ALA A 481 -9.18 2.33 -5.06
CA ALA A 481 -8.31 1.24 -4.61
C ALA A 481 -7.75 1.51 -3.21
N ILE A 482 -7.25 2.73 -2.97
CA ILE A 482 -6.74 3.13 -1.65
C ILE A 482 -7.88 3.12 -0.61
N THR A 483 -9.07 3.57 -0.99
CA THR A 483 -10.27 3.52 -0.14
C THR A 483 -10.63 2.07 0.23
N HIS A 484 -10.59 1.14 -0.70
CA HIS A 484 -10.83 -0.28 -0.43
C HIS A 484 -9.77 -0.90 0.48
N ILE A 485 -8.50 -0.51 0.34
CA ILE A 485 -7.44 -0.91 1.26
C ILE A 485 -7.75 -0.39 2.67
N ALA A 486 -8.06 0.90 2.81
CA ALA A 486 -8.39 1.51 4.10
C ALA A 486 -9.62 0.88 4.75
N ASP A 487 -10.67 0.62 3.97
CA ASP A 487 -11.86 -0.10 4.43
C ASP A 487 -11.54 -1.54 4.82
N GLY A 488 -10.67 -2.21 4.06
CA GLY A 488 -10.19 -3.54 4.38
C GLY A 488 -9.59 -3.62 5.79
N PHE A 489 -8.77 -2.63 6.17
CA PHE A 489 -8.28 -2.46 7.54
C PHE A 489 -9.41 -2.23 8.54
N ARG A 490 -10.34 -1.31 8.23
CA ARG A 490 -11.45 -0.95 9.12
C ARG A 490 -12.44 -2.08 9.35
N ARG A 491 -12.52 -3.08 8.47
CA ARG A 491 -13.49 -4.17 8.54
C ARG A 491 -12.96 -5.47 9.16
N GLN A 492 -11.67 -5.55 9.51
CA GLN A 492 -11.09 -6.76 10.12
C GLN A 492 -11.74 -7.10 11.47
N PRO A 493 -12.07 -8.37 11.76
CA PRO A 493 -12.67 -8.74 13.04
C PRO A 493 -11.70 -8.47 14.20
N ILE A 494 -12.22 -7.99 15.32
CA ILE A 494 -11.40 -7.72 16.53
C ILE A 494 -11.19 -9.01 17.34
N VAL A 495 -12.08 -9.99 17.17
CA VAL A 495 -11.98 -11.31 17.81
C VAL A 495 -11.69 -12.33 16.71
N PRO A 496 -10.54 -13.03 16.77
CA PRO A 496 -10.28 -14.16 15.88
C PRO A 496 -11.40 -15.21 16.02
N GLU A 497 -11.82 -15.87 14.94
CA GLU A 497 -12.84 -16.94 14.95
C GLU A 497 -12.44 -18.21 15.74
N PHE A 498 -11.38 -18.18 16.56
CA PHE A 498 -10.93 -19.30 17.41
C PHE A 498 -11.85 -19.62 18.60
N VAL A 499 -13.04 -19.01 18.67
CA VAL A 499 -14.08 -19.32 19.67
C VAL A 499 -15.40 -19.58 18.95
N ARG A 500 -15.47 -20.69 18.22
CA ARG A 500 -16.72 -21.43 17.94
C ARG A 500 -16.45 -22.92 17.93
#